data_AF-A0A960UT85-F1
#
_entry.id   AF-A0A960UT85-F1
#
_cell.length_a   1.000
_cell.length_b   1.000
_cell.length_c   1.000
_cell.angle_alpha   90.00
_cell.angle_beta   90.00
_cell.angle_gamma   90.00
#
_symmetry.space_group_name_H-M   'P 1'
#
loop_
_entity.id
_entity.type
_entity.pdbx_description
1 polymer ?
#
loop_
_entity_poly.entity_id
_entity_poly.type
_entity_poly.pdbx_seq_one_letter_code
_entity_poly.pdbx_strand_id
1 'polypeptide(L)'
;DESAIAIEMARAVNADQDILELSADHLYDHFVKTHWHTERTIYNTLGVAKYLMSKHVHEAGYRVVVTGEGSDELFAGYPSFRRDMFLHGLDHLPETERLELQAQLNKSNALVKGSMLAAEEVMSPELNRICGFTPSCLQPWLACAPEIPGLLRPEIREQLKDYDPGAAIAAQIDPEMVKNRHPLDVAQYVWIKTMLEGQILTWGGDRVDMANSMEARPAFLDHHLAEAAVWVPPAHR
;
A
#
# COMPACT_ATOMS: atom_id res chain seq x y z
N ASP A 1 3.17 -8.52 -17.39
CA ASP A 1 2.13 -8.93 -16.42
C ASP A 1 2.70 -10.04 -15.54
N GLU A 2 1.88 -10.59 -14.64
CA GLU A 2 2.26 -11.65 -13.69
C GLU A 2 1.76 -13.04 -14.11
N SER A 3 1.24 -13.20 -15.34
CA SER A 3 0.56 -14.42 -15.81
C SER A 3 1.47 -15.65 -15.75
N ALA A 4 2.76 -15.51 -16.08
CA ALA A 4 3.71 -16.62 -16.04
C ALA A 4 3.86 -17.22 -14.63
N ILE A 5 3.94 -16.37 -13.60
CA ILE A 5 4.06 -16.78 -12.20
C ILE A 5 2.74 -17.40 -11.73
N ALA A 6 1.60 -16.80 -12.09
CA ALA A 6 0.28 -17.35 -11.76
C ALA A 6 0.07 -18.76 -12.34
N ILE A 7 0.49 -18.99 -13.60
CA ILE A 7 0.43 -20.30 -14.27
C ILE A 7 1.33 -21.31 -13.56
N GLU A 8 2.54 -20.92 -13.18
CA GLU A 8 3.46 -21.77 -12.44
C GLU A 8 2.85 -22.22 -11.10
N MET A 9 2.29 -21.27 -10.34
CA MET A 9 1.66 -21.55 -9.06
C MET A 9 0.45 -22.48 -9.18
N ALA A 10 -0.45 -22.25 -10.15
CA ALA A 10 -1.60 -23.11 -10.39
C ALA A 10 -1.18 -24.55 -10.70
N ARG A 11 -0.16 -24.73 -11.55
CA ARG A 11 0.40 -26.06 -11.87
C ARG A 11 1.01 -26.75 -10.65
N ALA A 12 1.74 -26.01 -9.81
CA ALA A 12 2.41 -26.56 -8.64
C ALA A 12 1.43 -27.17 -7.62
N VAL A 13 0.21 -26.63 -7.54
CA VAL A 13 -0.84 -27.11 -6.61
C VAL A 13 -1.95 -27.91 -7.31
N ASN A 14 -1.81 -28.18 -8.62
CA ASN A 14 -2.84 -28.82 -9.45
C ASN A 14 -4.21 -28.13 -9.34
N ALA A 15 -4.23 -26.80 -9.36
CA ALA A 15 -5.44 -26.01 -9.39
C ALA A 15 -5.94 -25.79 -10.82
N ASP A 16 -7.26 -25.79 -10.99
CA ASP A 16 -7.89 -25.25 -12.20
C ASP A 16 -7.62 -23.74 -12.28
N GLN A 17 -7.30 -23.26 -13.48
CA GLN A 17 -6.98 -21.86 -13.71
C GLN A 17 -7.81 -21.29 -14.85
N ASP A 18 -8.36 -20.11 -14.61
CA ASP A 18 -8.99 -19.26 -15.61
C ASP A 18 -8.20 -17.96 -15.72
N ILE A 19 -7.89 -17.53 -16.95
CA ILE A 19 -7.04 -16.37 -17.23
C ILE A 19 -7.89 -15.31 -17.93
N LEU A 20 -8.12 -14.20 -17.23
CA LEU A 20 -8.77 -13.02 -17.79
C LEU A 20 -7.74 -12.12 -18.45
N GLU A 21 -7.72 -12.09 -19.78
CA GLU A 21 -6.89 -11.17 -20.56
C GLU A 21 -7.56 -9.80 -20.68
N LEU A 22 -6.86 -8.74 -20.26
CA LEU A 22 -7.34 -7.37 -20.33
C LEU A 22 -6.50 -6.54 -21.29
N SER A 23 -7.16 -5.62 -21.97
CA SER A 23 -6.52 -4.60 -22.81
C SER A 23 -6.70 -3.21 -22.19
N ALA A 24 -5.98 -2.23 -22.70
CA ALA A 24 -6.14 -0.83 -22.29
C ALA A 24 -7.61 -0.36 -22.44
N ASP A 25 -8.26 -0.69 -23.55
CA ASP A 25 -9.65 -0.30 -23.82
C ASP A 25 -10.59 -0.84 -22.74
N HIS A 26 -10.42 -2.11 -22.33
CA HIS A 26 -11.20 -2.68 -21.22
C HIS A 26 -11.06 -1.84 -19.94
N LEU A 27 -9.85 -1.37 -19.61
CA LEU A 27 -9.60 -0.58 -18.41
C LEU A 27 -10.17 0.85 -18.51
N TYR A 28 -10.08 1.49 -19.67
CA TYR A 28 -10.57 2.87 -19.84
C TYR A 28 -12.10 2.91 -19.96
N ASP A 29 -12.70 1.96 -20.69
CA ASP A 29 -14.16 1.89 -20.90
C ASP A 29 -14.93 1.64 -19.59
N HIS A 30 -14.27 1.01 -18.61
CA HIS A 30 -14.88 0.69 -17.31
C HIS A 30 -14.42 1.63 -16.19
N PHE A 31 -13.58 2.61 -16.47
CA PHE A 31 -13.00 3.49 -15.45
C PHE A 31 -14.06 4.27 -14.66
N VAL A 32 -14.99 4.94 -15.36
CA VAL A 32 -16.02 5.77 -14.72
C VAL A 32 -16.94 4.93 -13.84
N LYS A 33 -17.36 3.75 -14.34
CA LYS A 33 -18.22 2.84 -13.58
C LYS A 33 -17.49 2.30 -12.35
N THR A 34 -16.23 1.90 -12.50
CA THR A 34 -15.41 1.45 -11.37
C THR A 34 -15.29 2.55 -10.34
N HIS A 35 -14.92 3.77 -10.75
CA HIS A 35 -14.75 4.90 -9.85
C HIS A 35 -16.02 5.26 -9.07
N TRP A 36 -17.20 5.08 -9.68
CA TRP A 36 -18.47 5.19 -8.96
C TRP A 36 -18.54 4.20 -7.79
N HIS A 37 -18.17 2.94 -8.01
CA HIS A 37 -18.17 1.90 -6.97
C HIS A 37 -17.05 2.05 -5.94
N THR A 38 -15.95 2.72 -6.26
CA THR A 38 -14.87 2.92 -5.26
C THR A 38 -15.28 3.89 -4.16
N GLU A 39 -16.24 4.79 -4.42
CA GLU A 39 -16.67 5.88 -3.52
C GLU A 39 -15.47 6.67 -2.94
N ARG A 40 -14.38 6.73 -3.71
CA ARG A 40 -13.10 7.36 -3.35
C ARG A 40 -12.26 7.58 -4.60
N THR A 41 -11.35 8.56 -4.54
CA THR A 41 -10.35 8.80 -5.58
C THR A 41 -9.45 7.59 -5.80
N ILE A 42 -9.20 7.28 -7.06
CA ILE A 42 -8.20 6.30 -7.50
C ILE A 42 -7.22 6.99 -8.45
N TYR A 43 -5.97 6.54 -8.47
CA TYR A 43 -4.88 7.15 -9.23
C TYR A 43 -4.29 6.20 -10.29
N ASN A 44 -4.84 5.00 -10.41
CA ASN A 44 -4.45 4.01 -11.41
C ASN A 44 -5.64 3.15 -11.81
N THR A 45 -5.44 2.26 -12.78
CA THR A 45 -6.47 1.36 -13.32
C THR A 45 -6.52 -0.01 -12.62
N LEU A 46 -5.78 -0.22 -11.54
CA LEU A 46 -5.78 -1.50 -10.80
C LEU A 46 -7.17 -1.83 -10.26
N GLY A 47 -7.88 -0.84 -9.72
CA GLY A 47 -9.26 -1.02 -9.29
C GLY A 47 -10.20 -1.43 -10.43
N VAL A 48 -9.92 -1.02 -11.68
CA VAL A 48 -10.71 -1.45 -12.84
C VAL A 48 -10.44 -2.89 -13.20
N ALA A 49 -9.18 -3.32 -13.16
CA ALA A 49 -8.82 -4.72 -13.34
C ALA A 49 -9.50 -5.60 -12.28
N LYS A 50 -9.51 -5.16 -11.00
CA LYS A 50 -10.23 -5.83 -9.92
C LYS A 50 -11.74 -5.89 -10.18
N TYR A 51 -12.35 -4.81 -10.66
CA TYR A 51 -13.78 -4.77 -11.03
C TYR A 51 -14.13 -5.80 -12.12
N LEU A 52 -13.30 -5.88 -13.16
CA LEU A 52 -13.51 -6.82 -14.26
C LEU A 52 -13.27 -8.26 -13.79
N MET A 53 -12.28 -8.49 -12.93
CA MET A 53 -12.03 -9.79 -12.32
C MET A 53 -13.21 -10.23 -11.43
N SER A 54 -13.76 -9.35 -10.59
CA SER A 54 -14.89 -9.70 -9.73
C SER A 54 -16.15 -10.02 -10.54
N LYS A 55 -16.35 -9.30 -11.66
CA LYS A 55 -17.41 -9.63 -12.64
C LYS A 55 -17.19 -11.02 -13.26
N HIS A 56 -15.98 -11.31 -13.72
CA HIS A 56 -15.63 -12.60 -14.34
C HIS A 56 -15.83 -13.77 -13.37
N VAL A 57 -15.34 -13.64 -12.14
CA VAL A 57 -15.53 -14.63 -11.06
C VAL A 57 -17.01 -14.88 -10.81
N HIS A 58 -17.81 -13.82 -10.76
CA HIS A 58 -19.25 -13.95 -10.60
C HIS A 58 -19.89 -14.70 -11.78
N GLU A 59 -19.55 -14.35 -13.02
CA GLU A 59 -20.06 -15.00 -14.24
C GLU A 59 -19.65 -16.48 -14.34
N ALA A 60 -18.47 -16.83 -13.81
CA ALA A 60 -18.01 -18.20 -13.66
C ALA A 60 -18.75 -19.00 -12.56
N GLY A 61 -19.66 -18.37 -11.82
CA GLY A 61 -20.52 -19.03 -10.83
C GLY A 61 -19.99 -19.01 -9.40
N TYR A 62 -18.88 -18.31 -9.14
CA TYR A 62 -18.32 -18.16 -7.79
C TYR A 62 -18.81 -16.86 -7.15
N ARG A 63 -18.94 -16.88 -5.82
CA ARG A 63 -19.41 -15.73 -5.02
C ARG A 63 -18.45 -15.31 -3.93
N VAL A 64 -17.55 -16.20 -3.56
CA VAL A 64 -16.61 -16.01 -2.45
C VAL A 64 -15.23 -16.39 -2.95
N VAL A 65 -14.25 -15.53 -2.73
CA VAL A 65 -12.85 -15.76 -3.09
C VAL A 65 -11.95 -15.56 -1.88
N VAL A 66 -10.85 -16.32 -1.82
CA VAL A 66 -9.78 -16.08 -0.85
C VAL A 66 -8.70 -15.25 -1.52
N THR A 67 -8.26 -14.21 -0.82
CA THR A 67 -7.33 -13.22 -1.37
C THR A 67 -6.15 -12.97 -0.42
N GLY A 68 -5.10 -12.34 -0.94
CA GLY A 68 -3.81 -12.18 -0.26
C GLY A 68 -3.58 -10.82 0.44
N GLU A 69 -4.56 -9.92 0.43
CA GLU A 69 -4.41 -8.59 1.06
C GLU A 69 -4.11 -8.74 2.55
N GLY A 70 -3.21 -7.90 3.08
CA GLY A 70 -2.71 -7.97 4.46
C GLY A 70 -1.33 -8.62 4.59
N SER A 71 -0.88 -9.40 3.60
CA SER A 71 0.40 -10.10 3.69
C SER A 71 1.58 -9.14 3.79
N ASP A 72 1.64 -8.15 2.90
CA ASP A 72 2.74 -7.18 2.88
C ASP A 72 2.74 -6.31 4.13
N GLU A 73 1.55 -6.00 4.66
CA GLU A 73 1.37 -5.23 5.89
C GLU A 73 1.85 -5.97 7.13
N LEU A 74 1.63 -7.28 7.21
CA LEU A 74 2.07 -8.09 8.35
C LEU A 74 3.56 -8.43 8.26
N PHE A 75 4.06 -8.78 7.07
CA PHE A 75 5.39 -9.34 6.84
C PHE A 75 6.36 -8.39 6.13
N ALA A 76 6.13 -7.08 6.24
CA ALA A 76 7.05 -6.06 5.74
C ALA A 76 7.41 -6.20 4.24
N GLY A 77 6.44 -6.58 3.40
CA GLY A 77 6.67 -6.90 1.98
C GLY A 77 6.99 -5.67 1.10
N TYR A 78 6.56 -4.47 1.51
CA TYR A 78 6.81 -3.25 0.74
C TYR A 78 8.26 -2.76 0.84
N PRO A 79 8.86 -2.28 -0.27
CA PRO A 79 10.20 -1.70 -0.26
C PRO A 79 10.36 -0.50 0.69
N SER A 80 9.29 0.26 0.92
CA SER A 80 9.25 1.39 1.85
C SER A 80 9.50 0.95 3.30
N PHE A 81 8.94 -0.19 3.72
CA PHE A 81 9.17 -0.74 5.05
C PHE A 81 10.62 -1.14 5.27
N ARG A 82 11.20 -1.83 4.29
CA ARG A 82 12.63 -2.17 4.33
C ARG A 82 13.47 -0.90 4.43
N ARG A 83 13.16 0.13 3.64
CA ARG A 83 13.87 1.42 3.69
C ARG A 83 13.84 2.05 5.09
N ASP A 84 12.68 2.17 5.71
CA ASP A 84 12.56 2.75 7.06
C ASP A 84 13.28 1.89 8.12
N MET A 85 13.22 0.56 7.98
CA MET A 85 13.97 -0.36 8.83
C MET A 85 15.49 -0.14 8.74
N PHE A 86 16.04 0.02 7.53
CA PHE A 86 17.47 0.26 7.35
C PHE A 86 17.91 1.65 7.82
N LEU A 87 17.12 2.68 7.51
CA LEU A 87 17.46 4.07 7.84
C LEU A 87 17.36 4.36 9.34
N HIS A 88 16.42 3.72 10.03
CA HIS A 88 16.07 4.10 11.41
C HIS A 88 16.15 2.93 12.41
N GLY A 89 16.05 1.67 11.96
CA GLY A 89 15.95 0.50 12.85
C GLY A 89 17.28 -0.18 13.21
N LEU A 90 18.40 0.25 12.61
CA LEU A 90 19.71 -0.41 12.75
C LEU A 90 20.66 0.31 13.72
N ASP A 91 20.13 1.11 14.65
CA ASP A 91 20.94 1.86 15.61
C ASP A 91 21.77 0.99 16.56
N HIS A 92 21.36 -0.26 16.74
CA HIS A 92 22.07 -1.26 17.54
C HIS A 92 23.29 -1.86 16.83
N LEU A 93 23.42 -1.68 15.50
CA LEU A 93 24.55 -2.18 14.73
C LEU A 93 25.70 -1.17 14.65
N PRO A 94 26.95 -1.63 14.53
CA PRO A 94 28.10 -0.77 14.22
C PRO A 94 27.88 0.06 12.94
N GLU A 95 28.41 1.28 12.93
CA GLU A 95 28.25 2.22 11.81
C GLU A 95 28.71 1.64 10.46
N THR A 96 29.80 0.87 10.47
CA THR A 96 30.34 0.22 9.26
C THR A 96 29.36 -0.77 8.65
N GLU A 97 28.69 -1.57 9.48
CA GLU A 97 27.70 -2.56 9.04
C GLU A 97 26.42 -1.88 8.52
N ARG A 98 26.01 -0.79 9.18
CA ARG A 98 24.88 0.04 8.73
C ARG A 98 25.12 0.63 7.35
N LEU A 99 26.31 1.18 7.11
CA LEU A 99 26.68 1.76 5.82
C LEU A 99 26.73 0.72 4.70
N GLU A 100 27.24 -0.49 4.99
CA GLU A 100 27.24 -1.60 4.03
C GLU A 100 25.82 -2.04 3.66
N LEU A 101 24.95 -2.24 4.65
CA LEU A 101 23.55 -2.59 4.44
C LEU A 101 22.79 -1.50 3.68
N GLN A 102 23.03 -0.22 3.98
CA GLN A 102 22.46 0.91 3.25
C GLN A 102 22.91 0.93 1.78
N ALA A 103 24.18 0.64 1.50
CA ALA A 103 24.71 0.56 0.15
C ALA A 103 24.09 -0.60 -0.65
N GLN A 104 23.92 -1.77 -0.01
CA GLN A 104 23.25 -2.92 -0.60
C GLN A 104 21.77 -2.63 -0.90
N LEU A 105 21.06 -1.98 0.01
CA LEU A 105 19.68 -1.56 -0.20
C LEU A 105 19.56 -0.61 -1.39
N ASN A 106 20.41 0.41 -1.46
CA ASN A 106 20.43 1.36 -2.57
C ASN A 106 20.68 0.67 -3.92
N LYS A 107 21.52 -0.38 -3.94
CA LYS A 107 21.78 -1.19 -5.13
C LYS A 107 20.58 -2.07 -5.50
N SER A 108 19.93 -2.70 -4.53
CA SER A 108 18.74 -3.53 -4.75
C SER A 108 17.53 -2.71 -5.19
N ASN A 109 17.40 -1.49 -4.67
CA ASN A 109 16.28 -0.59 -4.96
C ASN A 109 16.49 0.28 -6.21
N ALA A 110 17.62 0.15 -6.92
CA ALA A 110 17.90 0.93 -8.13
C ALA A 110 16.83 0.72 -9.22
N LEU A 111 16.20 -0.46 -9.27
CA LEU A 111 15.13 -0.78 -10.22
C LEU A 111 13.75 -0.23 -9.81
N VAL A 112 13.56 0.16 -8.55
CA VAL A 112 12.27 0.59 -7.97
C VAL A 112 12.27 2.09 -7.61
N LYS A 113 13.42 2.76 -7.80
CA LYS A 113 13.61 4.19 -7.54
C LYS A 113 12.81 5.01 -8.56
N GLY A 114 11.91 5.88 -8.07
CA GLY A 114 11.01 6.69 -8.90
C GLY A 114 9.62 6.11 -9.15
N SER A 115 9.36 4.83 -8.81
CA SER A 115 8.01 4.24 -8.81
C SER A 115 7.46 4.02 -7.40
N MET A 116 8.19 3.33 -6.52
CA MET A 116 7.77 3.11 -5.12
C MET A 116 8.60 3.87 -4.08
N LEU A 117 9.72 4.47 -4.48
CA LEU A 117 10.58 5.29 -3.61
C LEU A 117 10.73 6.68 -4.20
N ALA A 118 10.44 7.72 -3.41
CA ALA A 118 10.57 9.11 -3.84
C ALA A 118 12.03 9.45 -4.21
N ALA A 119 12.20 10.25 -5.27
CA ALA A 119 13.50 10.67 -5.76
C ALA A 119 14.18 11.70 -4.82
N GLU A 120 13.36 12.54 -4.18
CA GLU A 120 13.74 13.51 -3.15
C GLU A 120 12.87 13.27 -1.91
N GLU A 121 13.45 13.40 -0.72
CA GLU A 121 12.72 13.20 0.53
C GLU A 121 12.00 14.49 0.95
N VAL A 122 10.70 14.37 1.18
CA VAL A 122 9.90 15.40 1.84
C VAL A 122 10.00 15.18 3.35
N MET A 123 10.35 16.25 4.07
CA MET A 123 10.35 16.24 5.53
C MET A 123 9.07 16.88 6.05
N SER A 124 8.28 16.13 6.82
CA SER A 124 7.13 16.66 7.55
C SER A 124 7.51 16.83 9.04
N PRO A 125 7.52 18.07 9.57
CA PRO A 125 7.84 18.31 10.98
C PRO A 125 6.92 17.56 11.95
N GLU A 126 5.62 17.51 11.67
CA GLU A 126 4.65 16.85 12.54
C GLU A 126 4.75 15.32 12.49
N LEU A 127 5.03 14.73 11.32
CA LEU A 127 5.29 13.30 11.23
C LEU A 127 6.60 12.93 11.93
N ASN A 128 7.67 13.72 11.76
CA ASN A 128 8.91 13.51 12.50
C ASN A 128 8.70 13.61 14.01
N ARG A 129 7.86 14.54 14.47
CA ARG A 129 7.57 14.72 15.90
C ARG A 129 6.86 13.50 16.49
N ILE A 130 5.94 12.88 15.75
CA ILE A 130 5.12 11.76 16.24
C ILE A 130 5.80 10.41 16.01
N CYS A 131 6.35 10.18 14.82
CA CYS A 131 6.93 8.90 14.39
C CYS A 131 8.44 8.82 14.60
N GLY A 132 9.13 9.93 14.87
CA GLY A 132 10.59 10.03 14.90
C GLY A 132 11.25 10.24 13.52
N PHE A 133 10.49 10.03 12.44
CA PHE A 133 10.89 10.22 11.05
C PHE A 133 9.65 10.44 10.17
N THR A 134 9.83 10.83 8.90
CA THR A 134 8.73 10.90 7.92
C THR A 134 8.68 9.58 7.18
N PRO A 135 7.67 8.72 7.40
CA PRO A 135 7.67 7.36 6.87
C PRO A 135 7.81 7.28 5.35
N SER A 136 8.66 6.38 4.87
CA SER A 136 8.98 6.24 3.44
C SER A 136 7.76 5.93 2.59
N CYS A 137 6.75 5.27 3.16
CA CYS A 137 5.49 4.98 2.47
C CYS A 137 4.66 6.22 2.13
N LEU A 138 4.85 7.34 2.84
CA LEU A 138 4.14 8.59 2.60
C LEU A 138 4.87 9.49 1.60
N GLN A 139 6.16 9.24 1.35
CA GLN A 139 7.03 10.09 0.54
C GLN A 139 6.47 10.38 -0.87
N PRO A 140 6.00 9.38 -1.66
CA PRO A 140 5.45 9.68 -2.99
C PRO A 140 4.24 10.61 -2.94
N TRP A 141 3.40 10.48 -1.91
CA TRP A 141 2.17 11.25 -1.74
C TRP A 141 2.45 12.68 -1.29
N LEU A 142 3.37 12.85 -0.35
CA LEU A 142 3.81 14.15 0.12
C LEU A 142 4.53 14.92 -1.00
N ALA A 143 5.33 14.22 -1.83
CA ALA A 143 6.02 14.82 -2.97
C ALA A 143 5.05 15.33 -4.05
N CYS A 144 3.85 14.75 -4.18
CA CYS A 144 2.82 15.24 -5.10
C CYS A 144 2.03 16.44 -4.55
N ALA A 145 2.10 16.74 -3.26
CA ALA A 145 1.30 17.80 -2.64
C ALA A 145 1.39 19.18 -3.33
N PRO A 146 2.57 19.65 -3.80
CA PRO A 146 2.69 20.94 -4.48
C PRO A 146 1.91 21.04 -5.81
N GLU A 147 1.62 19.91 -6.46
CA GLU A 147 0.91 19.88 -7.75
C GLU A 147 -0.61 19.96 -7.57
N ILE A 148 -1.13 19.54 -6.42
CA ILE A 148 -2.57 19.41 -6.16
C ILE A 148 -3.33 20.75 -6.28
N PRO A 149 -2.85 21.89 -5.74
CA PRO A 149 -3.56 23.16 -5.86
C PRO A 149 -3.94 23.50 -7.31
N GLY A 150 -3.07 23.22 -8.28
CA GLY A 150 -3.31 23.46 -9.70
C GLY A 150 -4.50 22.70 -10.28
N LEU A 151 -4.82 21.54 -9.71
CA LEU A 151 -5.91 20.65 -10.14
C LEU A 151 -7.26 20.97 -9.47
N LEU A 152 -7.24 21.70 -8.36
CA LEU A 152 -8.44 22.05 -7.60
C LEU A 152 -9.20 23.21 -8.24
N ARG A 153 -10.54 23.16 -8.11
CA ARG A 153 -11.40 24.32 -8.38
C ARG A 153 -10.99 25.50 -7.50
N PRO A 154 -11.09 26.76 -7.97
CA PRO A 154 -10.67 27.95 -7.22
C PRO A 154 -11.25 28.01 -5.81
N GLU A 155 -12.51 27.63 -5.62
CA GLU A 155 -13.19 27.68 -4.33
C GLU A 155 -12.60 26.68 -3.32
N ILE A 156 -12.27 25.48 -3.78
CA ILE A 156 -11.65 24.43 -2.93
C ILE A 156 -10.18 24.77 -2.67
N ARG A 157 -9.48 25.31 -3.65
CA ARG A 157 -8.10 25.77 -3.50
C ARG A 157 -7.98 26.83 -2.40
N GLU A 158 -8.87 27.82 -2.38
CA GLU A 158 -8.89 28.84 -1.33
C GLU A 158 -9.20 28.25 0.05
N GLN A 159 -10.12 27.29 0.12
CA GLN A 159 -10.43 26.59 1.38
C GLN A 159 -9.24 25.78 1.93
N LEU A 160 -8.38 25.27 1.03
CA LEU A 160 -7.23 24.42 1.37
C LEU A 160 -5.89 25.16 1.37
N LYS A 161 -5.88 26.50 1.31
CA LYS A 161 -4.62 27.28 1.20
C LYS A 161 -3.63 27.04 2.36
N ASP A 162 -4.15 26.74 3.54
CA ASP A 162 -3.38 26.48 4.77
C ASP A 162 -3.35 24.98 5.13
N TYR A 163 -3.77 24.11 4.21
CA TYR A 163 -3.81 22.67 4.44
C TYR A 163 -2.42 22.05 4.25
N ASP A 164 -1.90 21.44 5.32
CA ASP A 164 -0.69 20.62 5.28
C ASP A 164 -1.08 19.13 5.35
N PRO A 165 -0.86 18.33 4.29
CA PRO A 165 -1.20 16.91 4.29
C PRO A 165 -0.36 16.11 5.29
N GLY A 166 0.91 16.49 5.52
CA GLY A 166 1.77 15.84 6.50
C GLY A 166 1.26 16.05 7.91
N ALA A 167 0.89 17.29 8.26
CA ALA A 167 0.28 17.61 9.55
C ALA A 167 -1.10 16.94 9.74
N ALA A 168 -1.92 16.91 8.68
CA ALA A 168 -3.23 16.26 8.71
C ALA A 168 -3.12 14.74 8.96
N ILE A 169 -2.16 14.07 8.31
CA ILE A 169 -1.89 12.64 8.56
C ILE A 169 -1.36 12.44 9.98
N ALA A 170 -0.40 13.26 10.42
CA ALA A 170 0.17 13.18 11.76
C ALA A 170 -0.91 13.30 12.85
N ALA A 171 -1.91 14.18 12.65
CA ALA A 171 -3.02 14.36 13.58
C ALA A 171 -3.93 13.12 13.73
N GLN A 172 -3.90 12.17 12.79
CA GLN A 172 -4.70 10.93 12.84
C GLN A 172 -3.92 9.74 13.42
N ILE A 173 -2.60 9.88 13.63
CA ILE A 173 -1.77 8.83 14.21
C ILE A 173 -1.93 8.84 15.73
N ASP A 174 -2.27 7.69 16.31
CA ASP A 174 -2.27 7.52 17.77
C ASP A 174 -0.81 7.49 18.28
N PRO A 175 -0.38 8.47 19.09
CA PRO A 175 1.00 8.53 19.58
C PRO A 175 1.39 7.30 20.41
N GLU A 176 0.46 6.69 21.16
CA GLU A 176 0.79 5.52 21.99
C GLU A 176 0.99 4.25 21.15
N MET A 177 0.50 4.24 19.91
CA MET A 177 0.71 3.13 18.97
C MET A 177 2.06 3.19 18.25
N VAL A 178 2.79 4.31 18.32
CA VAL A 178 4.10 4.47 17.65
C VAL A 178 5.25 4.72 18.63
N LYS A 179 4.95 5.19 19.84
CA LYS A 179 5.91 5.50 20.88
C LYS A 179 6.71 4.28 21.31
N ASN A 180 8.03 4.44 21.41
CA ASN A 180 8.99 3.41 21.84
C ASN A 180 8.90 2.09 21.05
N ARG A 181 8.45 2.15 19.79
CA ARG A 181 8.40 0.99 18.91
C ARG A 181 9.56 0.97 17.94
N HIS A 182 9.84 -0.21 17.38
CA HIS A 182 10.82 -0.33 16.32
C HIS A 182 10.33 0.45 15.08
N PRO A 183 11.20 1.13 14.32
CA PRO A 183 10.80 1.93 13.16
C PRO A 183 10.01 1.17 12.10
N LEU A 184 10.28 -0.13 11.93
CA LEU A 184 9.45 -1.01 11.09
C LEU A 184 8.00 -1.07 11.58
N ASP A 185 7.77 -1.26 12.88
CA ASP A 185 6.43 -1.30 13.46
C ASP A 185 5.71 0.04 13.30
N VAL A 186 6.43 1.15 13.46
CA VAL A 186 5.91 2.51 13.23
C VAL A 186 5.48 2.67 11.78
N ALA A 187 6.33 2.29 10.82
CA ALA A 187 6.02 2.37 9.39
C ALA A 187 4.82 1.49 9.01
N GLN A 188 4.74 0.26 9.52
CA GLN A 188 3.60 -0.65 9.32
C GLN A 188 2.31 -0.09 9.90
N TYR A 189 2.34 0.47 11.11
CA TYR A 189 1.17 1.12 11.71
C TYR A 189 0.68 2.29 10.85
N VAL A 190 1.59 3.16 10.41
CA VAL A 190 1.25 4.30 9.55
C VAL A 190 0.66 3.82 8.22
N TRP A 191 1.23 2.79 7.59
CA TRP A 191 0.67 2.19 6.38
C TRP A 191 -0.74 1.67 6.60
N ILE A 192 -0.97 0.93 7.69
CA ILE A 192 -2.28 0.37 8.02
C ILE A 192 -3.32 1.49 8.13
N LYS A 193 -2.98 2.57 8.85
CA LYS A 193 -3.84 3.74 9.07
C LYS A 193 -4.01 4.68 7.88
N THR A 194 -3.26 4.48 6.80
CA THR A 194 -3.31 5.37 5.63
C THR A 194 -3.65 4.60 4.35
N MET A 195 -2.81 3.66 3.96
CA MET A 195 -2.90 2.93 2.69
C MET A 195 -3.81 1.72 2.78
N LEU A 196 -3.66 0.86 3.79
CA LEU A 196 -4.48 -0.35 3.90
C LEU A 196 -5.96 0.02 4.06
N GLU A 197 -6.28 0.76 5.12
CA GLU A 197 -7.64 1.20 5.43
C GLU A 197 -8.19 2.15 4.35
N GLY A 198 -7.38 3.11 3.91
CA GLY A 198 -7.84 4.20 3.05
C GLY A 198 -7.88 3.88 1.56
N GLN A 199 -7.12 2.89 1.09
CA GLN A 199 -6.94 2.61 -0.34
C GLN A 199 -7.14 1.13 -0.66
N ILE A 200 -6.30 0.25 -0.12
CA ILE A 200 -6.23 -1.16 -0.51
C ILE A 200 -7.55 -1.88 -0.24
N LEU A 201 -8.11 -1.74 0.97
CA LEU A 201 -9.39 -2.38 1.31
C LEU A 201 -10.60 -1.72 0.64
N THR A 202 -10.42 -0.51 0.08
CA THR A 202 -11.51 0.22 -0.59
C THR A 202 -11.59 -0.15 -2.06
N TRP A 203 -10.72 0.40 -2.89
CA TRP A 203 -10.76 0.23 -4.34
C TRP A 203 -9.88 -0.92 -4.85
N GLY A 204 -8.97 -1.45 -4.02
CA GLY A 204 -8.27 -2.71 -4.27
C GLY A 204 -9.01 -3.94 -3.74
N GLY A 205 -10.14 -3.75 -3.06
CA GLY A 205 -10.86 -4.82 -2.34
C GLY A 205 -12.37 -4.62 -2.32
N ASP A 206 -12.94 -4.68 -1.12
CA ASP A 206 -14.36 -5.00 -0.87
C ASP A 206 -15.36 -4.15 -1.68
N ARG A 207 -15.17 -2.83 -1.78
CA ARG A 207 -16.15 -1.97 -2.50
C ARG A 207 -16.26 -2.31 -3.98
N VAL A 208 -15.14 -2.66 -4.60
CA VAL A 208 -15.07 -3.02 -6.02
C VAL A 208 -15.53 -4.45 -6.25
N ASP A 209 -15.22 -5.35 -5.33
CA ASP A 209 -15.67 -6.75 -5.38
C ASP A 209 -17.19 -6.85 -5.24
N MET A 210 -17.76 -6.10 -4.29
CA MET A 210 -19.20 -6.05 -4.03
C MET A 210 -20.00 -5.42 -5.18
N ALA A 211 -19.37 -4.64 -6.07
CA ALA A 211 -20.02 -4.13 -7.27
C ALA A 211 -20.59 -5.24 -8.18
N ASN A 212 -20.04 -6.45 -8.08
CA ASN A 212 -20.50 -7.64 -8.79
C ASN A 212 -20.97 -8.76 -7.84
N SER A 213 -21.32 -8.42 -6.59
CA SER A 213 -21.78 -9.38 -5.57
C SER A 213 -20.78 -10.52 -5.33
N MET A 214 -19.49 -10.19 -5.28
CA MET A 214 -18.40 -11.09 -4.91
C MET A 214 -17.86 -10.68 -3.53
N GLU A 215 -17.78 -11.63 -2.60
CA GLU A 215 -17.18 -11.47 -1.28
C GLU A 215 -15.70 -11.89 -1.33
N ALA A 216 -14.79 -10.96 -1.05
CA ALA A 216 -13.37 -11.27 -0.87
C ALA A 216 -13.05 -11.58 0.61
N ARG A 217 -12.33 -12.67 0.84
CA ARG A 217 -11.86 -13.10 2.16
C ARG A 217 -10.33 -12.98 2.23
N PRO A 218 -9.80 -11.85 2.70
CA PRO A 218 -8.36 -11.63 2.80
C PRO A 218 -7.78 -12.52 3.90
N ALA A 219 -7.06 -13.57 3.51
CA ALA A 219 -6.56 -14.59 4.43
C ALA A 219 -5.60 -14.00 5.48
N PHE A 220 -4.82 -13.00 5.09
CA PHE A 220 -3.84 -12.35 5.96
C PHE A 220 -4.44 -11.32 6.92
N LEU A 221 -5.73 -11.01 6.83
CA LEU A 221 -6.42 -10.16 7.80
C LEU A 221 -7.21 -10.97 8.83
N ASP A 222 -7.06 -12.30 8.85
CA ASP A 222 -7.55 -13.09 9.97
C ASP A 222 -6.87 -12.65 11.28
N HIS A 223 -7.67 -12.40 12.30
CA HIS A 223 -7.18 -11.82 13.54
C HIS A 223 -6.20 -12.73 14.30
N HIS A 224 -6.30 -14.07 14.19
CA HIS A 224 -5.34 -14.97 14.81
C HIS A 224 -4.00 -14.96 14.07
N LEU A 225 -4.03 -14.91 12.74
CA LEU A 225 -2.81 -14.77 11.95
C LEU A 225 -2.14 -13.41 12.18
N ALA A 226 -2.92 -12.32 12.20
CA ALA A 226 -2.40 -10.99 12.49
C ALA A 226 -1.80 -10.91 13.90
N GLU A 227 -2.49 -11.47 14.91
CA GLU A 227 -1.98 -11.56 16.28
C GLU A 227 -0.68 -12.37 16.35
N ALA A 228 -0.58 -13.49 15.63
CA ALA A 228 0.66 -14.26 15.58
C ALA A 228 1.80 -13.51 14.87
N ALA A 229 1.49 -12.82 13.77
CA ALA A 229 2.48 -12.10 12.96
C ALA A 229 3.12 -10.94 13.72
N VAL A 230 2.39 -10.23 14.59
CA VAL A 230 2.95 -9.13 15.38
C VAL A 230 3.98 -9.59 16.43
N TRP A 231 4.01 -10.89 16.76
CA TRP A 231 5.06 -11.46 17.63
C TRP A 231 6.35 -11.81 16.89
N VAL A 232 6.34 -11.80 15.55
CA VAL A 232 7.56 -12.02 14.77
C VAL A 232 8.47 -10.79 14.94
N PRO A 233 9.72 -10.96 15.41
CA PRO A 233 10.64 -9.84 15.57
C PRO A 233 10.91 -9.14 14.23
N PRO A 234 11.10 -7.80 14.20
CA PRO A 234 11.37 -7.06 12.97
C PRO A 234 12.49 -7.63 12.09
N ALA A 235 13.55 -8.20 12.69
CA ALA A 235 14.68 -8.80 11.97
C ALA A 235 14.35 -10.13 11.26
N HIS A 236 13.17 -10.71 11.52
CA HIS A 236 12.71 -11.98 10.96
C HIS A 236 11.43 -11.84 10.12
N ARG A 237 10.98 -10.61 9.88
CA ARG A 237 9.88 -10.33 8.94
C ARG A 237 10.44 -10.17 7.53
#